data_AF-H9FIT3-F1
#
_entry.id   AF-H9FIT3-F1
#
_cell.length_a   1.000
_cell.length_b   1.000
_cell.length_c   1.000
_cell.angle_alpha   90.00
_cell.angle_beta   90.00
_cell.angle_gamma   90.00
#
_symmetry.space_group_name_H-M   'P 1'
#
loop_
_entity.id
_entity.type
_entity.pdbx_description
1 polymer ?
#
loop_
_entity_poly.entity_id
_entity_poly.type
_entity_poly.pdbx_seq_one_letter_code
_entity_poly.pdbx_strand_id
1 'polypeptide(L)'
;GTECDVPATQCIDPQCGGRGICIMGSCACNSGYKGENCEEADCLDPGCSNHGVCIHGECHCSPGWGGSNCEILKTMCPDQCSGHGTYLQESGSCTCDPNWTGPDCSNEICSVDCGSHGVCMGGTCRCEEGWTGPACNQRACHPRCAEHGTCKDGKCECSQ
;
A
#
# COMPACT_ATOMS: atom_id res chain seq x y z
N GLY A 1 2.90 -7.30 59.76
CA GLY A 1 1.89 -6.99 58.73
C GLY A 1 1.80 -8.17 57.80
N THR A 2 0.76 -8.27 56.97
CA THR A 2 0.54 -9.37 56.01
C THR A 2 1.64 -9.54 54.95
N GLU A 3 2.68 -8.72 55.00
CA GLU A 3 3.84 -8.72 54.11
C GLU A 3 5.02 -9.57 54.60
N CYS A 4 4.92 -10.24 55.76
CA CYS A 4 6.07 -10.91 56.38
C CYS A 4 6.23 -12.42 56.07
N ASP A 5 5.28 -13.06 55.37
CA ASP A 5 5.25 -14.53 55.25
C ASP A 5 5.26 -15.06 53.80
N VAL A 6 5.40 -14.21 52.77
CA VAL A 6 5.54 -14.71 51.39
C VAL A 6 6.99 -15.11 51.15
N PRO A 7 7.30 -16.40 50.94
CA PRO A 7 8.66 -16.83 50.63
C PRO A 7 9.15 -16.09 49.38
N ALA A 8 10.42 -15.68 49.34
CA ALA A 8 10.99 -14.93 48.21
C ALA A 8 10.85 -15.61 46.84
N THR A 9 10.49 -16.90 46.81
CA THR A 9 10.23 -17.69 45.60
C THR A 9 8.76 -17.64 45.13
N GLN A 10 7.87 -16.98 45.87
CA GLN A 10 6.43 -16.89 45.59
C GLN A 10 6.03 -15.45 45.31
N CYS A 11 5.18 -15.25 44.30
CA CYS A 11 4.65 -13.94 43.98
C CYS A 11 3.56 -13.54 44.98
N ILE A 12 3.42 -12.24 45.21
CA ILE A 12 2.37 -11.67 46.08
C ILE A 12 0.98 -12.05 45.56
N ASP A 13 0.79 -11.96 44.24
CA ASP A 13 -0.34 -12.58 43.55
C ASP A 13 0.15 -13.79 42.74
N PRO A 14 -0.22 -15.03 43.11
CA PRO A 14 0.12 -16.23 42.35
C PRO A 14 -0.38 -16.21 40.89
N GLN A 15 -1.39 -15.39 40.60
CA GLN A 15 -2.00 -15.25 39.27
C GLN A 15 -1.49 -14.02 38.52
N CYS A 16 -0.64 -13.18 39.12
CA CYS A 16 -0.07 -11.98 38.50
C CYS A 16 -1.15 -11.15 37.79
N GLY A 17 -2.22 -10.79 38.51
CA GLY A 17 -3.35 -10.02 37.99
C GLY A 17 -4.20 -10.74 36.95
N GLY A 18 -3.99 -12.04 36.74
CA GLY A 18 -4.55 -12.83 35.64
C GLY A 18 -3.90 -12.54 34.28
N ARG A 19 -2.81 -11.77 34.25
CA ARG A 19 -2.16 -11.25 33.04
C ARG A 19 -0.66 -11.49 33.03
N GLY A 20 -0.21 -12.52 33.74
CA GLY A 20 1.19 -12.91 33.77
C GLY A 20 1.38 -14.30 34.37
N ILE A 21 2.64 -14.69 34.50
CA ILE A 21 3.05 -15.96 35.07
C ILE A 21 4.03 -15.67 36.21
N CYS A 22 3.79 -16.26 37.38
CA CYS A 22 4.72 -16.14 38.49
C CYS A 22 5.96 -17.01 38.25
N ILE A 23 7.15 -16.40 38.23
CA ILE A 23 8.43 -17.07 38.04
C ILE A 23 9.36 -16.65 39.17
N MET A 24 9.67 -17.58 40.08
CA MET A 24 10.62 -17.39 41.19
C MET A 24 10.38 -16.12 42.03
N GLY A 25 9.11 -15.77 42.30
CA GLY A 25 8.75 -14.61 43.10
C GLY A 25 8.57 -13.31 42.32
N SER A 26 8.75 -13.31 41.00
CA SER A 26 8.48 -12.17 40.13
C SER A 26 7.46 -12.51 39.05
N CYS A 27 6.54 -11.59 38.77
CA CYS A 27 5.56 -11.75 37.72
C CYS A 27 6.14 -11.41 36.35
N ALA A 28 6.15 -12.39 35.45
CA ALA A 28 6.42 -12.17 34.03
C ALA A 28 5.09 -11.82 33.33
N CYS A 29 4.93 -10.55 32.96
CA CYS A 29 3.68 -10.06 32.39
C CYS A 29 3.49 -10.47 30.93
N ASN A 30 2.22 -10.69 30.57
CA ASN A 30 1.81 -10.88 29.19
C ASN A 30 2.02 -9.58 28.41
N SER A 31 2.23 -9.70 27.10
CA SER A 31 2.36 -8.54 26.19
C SER A 31 1.21 -7.55 26.39
N GLY A 32 1.54 -6.27 26.52
CA GLY A 32 0.56 -5.22 26.79
C GLY A 32 0.35 -4.87 28.28
N TYR A 33 1.01 -5.57 29.20
CA TYR A 33 0.89 -5.33 30.65
C TYR A 33 2.25 -5.21 31.34
N LYS A 34 2.30 -4.42 32.41
CA LYS A 34 3.49 -4.15 33.23
C LYS A 34 3.13 -3.98 34.71
N GLY A 35 4.15 -3.72 35.52
CA GLY A 35 4.04 -3.58 36.97
C GLY A 35 4.35 -4.88 37.71
N GLU A 36 4.46 -4.81 39.04
CA GLU A 36 4.91 -5.95 39.85
C GLU A 36 3.92 -7.13 39.85
N ASN A 37 2.63 -6.86 39.62
CA ASN A 37 1.57 -7.86 39.47
C ASN A 37 0.86 -7.79 38.11
N CYS A 38 1.47 -7.18 37.08
CA CYS A 38 0.89 -7.08 35.73
C CYS A 38 -0.49 -6.40 35.65
N GLU A 39 -0.75 -5.49 36.59
CA GLU A 39 -2.02 -4.75 36.73
C GLU A 39 -2.09 -3.50 35.86
N GLU A 40 -0.94 -2.98 35.42
CA GLU A 40 -0.86 -1.79 34.60
C GLU A 40 -0.83 -2.15 33.12
N ALA A 41 -1.60 -1.43 32.30
CA ALA A 41 -1.45 -1.50 30.85
C ALA A 41 -0.15 -0.80 30.42
N ASP A 42 0.63 -1.44 29.55
CA ASP A 42 1.84 -0.85 28.99
C ASP A 42 1.53 0.06 27.80
N CYS A 43 0.57 -0.35 26.95
CA CYS A 43 0.04 0.44 25.84
C CYS A 43 -1.34 1.03 26.16
N LEU A 44 -1.75 2.06 25.40
CA LEU A 44 -3.11 2.61 25.43
C LEU A 44 -4.16 1.55 25.10
N ASP A 45 -3.85 0.68 24.14
CA ASP A 45 -4.60 -0.55 23.87
C ASP A 45 -3.66 -1.77 24.03
N PRO A 46 -3.79 -2.55 25.11
CA PRO A 46 -3.00 -3.76 25.31
C PRO A 46 -3.16 -4.81 24.19
N GLY A 47 -4.31 -4.80 23.51
CA GLY A 47 -4.60 -5.72 22.41
C GLY A 47 -4.23 -5.18 21.03
N CYS A 48 -3.84 -3.91 20.91
CA CYS A 48 -3.56 -3.24 19.64
C CYS A 48 -4.62 -3.57 18.57
N SER A 49 -5.89 -3.33 18.87
CA SER A 49 -7.08 -3.64 18.06
C SER A 49 -7.23 -5.12 17.64
N ASN A 50 -6.55 -6.05 18.33
CA ASN A 50 -6.37 -7.45 17.92
C ASN A 50 -5.64 -7.61 16.57
N HIS A 51 -4.93 -6.57 16.16
CA HIS A 51 -4.24 -6.46 14.88
C HIS A 51 -2.75 -6.16 15.05
N GLY A 52 -2.22 -6.31 16.26
CA GLY A 52 -0.82 -6.11 16.56
C GLY A 52 -0.44 -6.67 17.92
N VAL A 53 0.78 -6.37 18.33
CA VAL A 53 1.31 -6.70 19.66
C VAL A 53 1.88 -5.45 20.30
N CYS A 54 1.57 -5.22 21.58
CA CYS A 54 2.16 -4.12 22.34
C CYS A 54 3.58 -4.50 22.80
N ILE A 55 4.55 -3.64 22.50
CA ILE A 55 5.95 -3.77 22.94
C ILE A 55 6.41 -2.40 23.44
N HIS A 56 6.75 -2.30 24.73
CA HIS A 56 7.29 -1.09 25.37
C HIS A 56 6.45 0.18 25.14
N GLY A 57 5.13 0.04 25.26
CA GLY A 57 4.19 1.14 25.06
C GLY A 57 3.88 1.52 23.60
N GLU A 58 4.41 0.79 22.62
CA GLU A 58 4.10 0.97 21.19
C GLU A 58 3.43 -0.27 20.60
N CYS A 59 2.41 -0.07 19.76
CA CYS A 59 1.74 -1.16 19.06
C CYS A 59 2.47 -1.51 17.76
N HIS A 60 3.06 -2.71 17.72
CA HIS A 60 3.64 -3.28 16.53
C HIS A 60 2.57 -4.05 15.73
N CYS A 61 2.10 -3.42 14.66
CA CYS A 61 0.99 -3.95 13.86
C CYS A 61 1.38 -5.15 12.99
N SER A 62 0.43 -6.06 12.86
CA SER A 62 0.47 -7.18 11.93
C SER A 62 0.51 -6.68 10.48
N PRO A 63 1.02 -7.48 9.53
CA PRO A 63 0.98 -7.13 8.12
C PRO A 63 -0.43 -6.74 7.67
N GLY A 64 -0.54 -5.62 6.95
CA GLY A 64 -1.84 -5.10 6.53
C GLY A 64 -2.56 -4.26 7.57
N TRP A 65 -1.93 -3.90 8.71
CA TRP A 65 -2.49 -3.00 9.73
C TRP A 65 -1.52 -1.87 10.16
N GLY A 66 -2.06 -0.78 10.66
CA GLY A 66 -1.39 0.49 10.96
C GLY A 66 -2.21 1.40 11.86
N GLY A 67 -1.70 2.60 12.12
CA GLY A 67 -2.25 3.47 13.16
C GLY A 67 -1.51 3.28 14.48
N SER A 68 -1.83 4.10 15.48
CA SER A 68 -1.15 4.08 16.78
C SER A 68 -1.55 2.87 17.63
N ASN A 69 -2.72 2.27 17.35
CA ASN A 69 -3.25 1.07 18.00
C ASN A 69 -3.61 -0.03 16.99
N CYS A 70 -3.03 -0.01 15.78
CA CYS A 70 -3.31 -0.97 14.70
C CYS A 70 -4.78 -0.99 14.24
N GLU A 71 -5.48 0.13 14.37
CA GLU A 71 -6.88 0.33 14.01
C GLU A 71 -7.10 0.55 12.50
N ILE A 72 -6.04 0.86 11.75
CA ILE A 72 -6.09 1.19 10.33
C ILE A 72 -5.68 -0.04 9.52
N LEU A 73 -6.53 -0.51 8.63
CA LEU A 73 -6.20 -1.59 7.70
C LEU A 73 -5.28 -1.06 6.57
N LYS A 74 -3.96 -1.30 6.66
CA LYS A 74 -2.94 -0.97 5.64
C LYS A 74 -3.05 -1.73 4.32
N THR A 75 -3.90 -2.75 4.15
CA THR A 75 -4.22 -3.19 2.77
C THR A 75 -4.84 -2.05 1.94
N MET A 76 -5.21 -0.94 2.58
CA MET A 76 -5.56 0.32 1.94
C MET A 76 -4.40 1.27 1.63
N CYS A 77 -3.10 0.97 1.83
CA CYS A 77 -2.01 1.87 1.43
C CYS A 77 -0.71 1.08 1.17
N PRO A 78 -0.28 0.93 -0.10
CA PRO A 78 0.69 1.90 -0.64
C PRO A 78 0.38 2.49 -2.03
N ASP A 79 -0.61 1.97 -2.77
CA ASP A 79 -0.89 2.35 -4.17
C ASP A 79 -2.36 2.75 -4.39
N GLN A 80 -2.91 3.55 -3.47
CA GLN A 80 -4.27 4.04 -3.65
C GLN A 80 -4.31 4.94 -4.89
N CYS A 81 -5.04 4.48 -5.90
CA CYS A 81 -5.20 5.18 -7.17
C CYS A 81 -3.88 5.38 -7.92
N SER A 82 -2.95 4.40 -7.85
CA SER A 82 -1.65 4.44 -8.53
C SER A 82 -0.80 5.67 -8.22
N GLY A 83 -1.04 6.33 -7.07
CA GLY A 83 -0.40 7.61 -6.73
C GLY A 83 -0.89 8.82 -7.53
N HIS A 84 -1.98 8.65 -8.28
CA HIS A 84 -2.58 9.62 -9.20
C HIS A 84 -4.05 9.89 -8.88
N GLY A 85 -4.41 9.82 -7.60
CA GLY A 85 -5.76 10.09 -7.14
C GLY A 85 -5.94 9.94 -5.65
N THR A 86 -7.18 10.18 -5.22
CA THR A 86 -7.64 10.04 -3.84
C THR A 86 -8.65 8.90 -3.74
N TYR A 87 -8.38 7.94 -2.86
CA TYR A 87 -9.31 6.85 -2.60
C TYR A 87 -10.43 7.28 -1.66
N LEU A 88 -11.67 7.01 -2.05
CA LEU A 88 -12.87 7.28 -1.30
C LEU A 88 -13.30 6.01 -0.56
N GLN A 89 -13.04 5.96 0.74
CA GLN A 89 -13.33 4.80 1.60
C GLN A 89 -14.83 4.45 1.65
N GLU A 90 -15.71 5.45 1.56
CA GLU A 90 -17.18 5.27 1.58
C GLU A 90 -17.72 4.52 0.37
N SER A 91 -17.10 4.72 -0.81
CA SER A 91 -17.54 4.12 -2.07
C SER A 91 -16.64 2.99 -2.56
N GLY A 92 -15.46 2.82 -1.93
CA GLY A 92 -14.46 1.85 -2.36
C GLY A 92 -13.87 2.18 -3.73
N SER A 93 -13.79 3.46 -4.11
CA SER A 93 -13.43 3.89 -5.47
C SER A 93 -12.40 5.03 -5.46
N CYS A 94 -11.68 5.17 -6.56
CA CYS A 94 -10.69 6.21 -6.77
C CYS A 94 -11.26 7.45 -7.47
N THR A 95 -10.94 8.62 -6.93
CA THR A 95 -11.10 9.90 -7.64
C THR A 95 -9.74 10.30 -8.21
N CYS A 96 -9.60 10.30 -9.53
CA CYS A 96 -8.31 10.55 -10.18
C CYS A 96 -7.93 12.03 -10.22
N ASP A 97 -6.63 12.28 -10.16
CA ASP A 97 -6.02 13.58 -10.42
C ASP A 97 -6.21 13.98 -11.89
N PRO A 98 -6.08 15.28 -12.23
CA PRO A 98 -6.13 15.73 -13.61
C PRO A 98 -5.12 14.98 -14.48
N ASN A 99 -5.57 14.54 -15.65
CA ASN A 99 -4.83 13.70 -16.60
C ASN A 99 -4.68 12.22 -16.22
N TRP A 100 -5.46 11.72 -15.26
CA TRP A 100 -5.51 10.29 -14.94
C TRP A 100 -6.95 9.76 -14.93
N THR A 101 -7.11 8.49 -15.27
CA THR A 101 -8.39 7.81 -15.37
C THR A 101 -8.24 6.31 -15.10
N GLY A 102 -9.36 5.60 -15.09
CA GLY A 102 -9.43 4.19 -14.72
C GLY A 102 -9.87 3.97 -13.27
N PRO A 103 -10.22 2.73 -12.91
CA PRO A 103 -10.73 2.38 -11.57
C PRO A 103 -9.70 2.60 -10.46
N ASP A 104 -8.43 2.64 -10.81
CA ASP A 104 -7.25 2.81 -9.94
C ASP A 104 -6.35 3.96 -10.42
N CYS A 105 -6.85 4.84 -11.29
CA CYS A 105 -6.12 5.99 -11.84
C CYS A 105 -4.75 5.63 -12.47
N SER A 106 -4.57 4.41 -12.95
CA SER A 106 -3.33 3.96 -13.59
C SER A 106 -3.19 4.49 -15.02
N ASN A 107 -4.26 5.00 -15.63
CA ASN A 107 -4.29 5.34 -17.04
C ASN A 107 -4.13 6.85 -17.22
N GLU A 108 -3.03 7.27 -17.83
CA GLU A 108 -2.83 8.67 -18.21
C GLU A 108 -3.83 9.06 -19.32
N ILE A 109 -4.50 10.19 -19.17
CA ILE A 109 -5.36 10.78 -20.19
C ILE A 109 -4.46 11.51 -21.19
N CYS A 110 -4.34 10.96 -22.39
CA CYS A 110 -3.69 11.63 -23.50
C CYS A 110 -4.63 12.61 -24.21
N SER A 111 -4.06 13.57 -24.94
CA SER A 111 -4.87 14.43 -25.83
C SER A 111 -5.55 13.66 -26.98
N VAL A 112 -5.01 12.49 -27.33
CA VAL A 112 -5.53 11.59 -28.38
C VAL A 112 -5.34 10.14 -27.94
N ASP A 113 -6.29 9.28 -28.25
CA ASP A 113 -6.18 7.83 -27.97
C ASP A 113 -5.02 7.24 -28.80
N CYS A 114 -3.98 6.73 -28.12
CA CYS A 114 -2.79 6.16 -28.76
C CYS A 114 -3.04 4.80 -29.41
N GLY A 115 -4.26 4.27 -29.31
CA GLY A 115 -4.64 2.98 -29.89
C GLY A 115 -3.85 1.82 -29.28
N SER A 116 -3.81 0.68 -29.98
CA SER A 116 -3.10 -0.53 -29.55
C SER A 116 -1.60 -0.52 -29.85
N HIS A 117 -1.10 0.52 -30.53
CA HIS A 117 0.27 0.60 -31.04
C HIS A 117 1.03 1.83 -30.52
N GLY A 118 0.53 2.45 -29.47
CA GLY A 118 1.15 3.60 -28.85
C GLY A 118 0.93 3.60 -27.35
N VAL A 119 1.89 4.17 -26.63
CA VAL A 119 1.83 4.36 -25.19
C VAL A 119 1.76 5.86 -24.91
N CYS A 120 0.86 6.26 -24.01
CA CYS A 120 0.82 7.64 -23.52
C CYS A 120 2.07 7.94 -22.70
N MET A 121 2.79 9.00 -23.04
CA MET A 121 3.85 9.52 -22.19
C MET A 121 3.82 11.05 -22.22
N GLY A 122 3.46 11.67 -21.11
CA GLY A 122 3.46 13.14 -20.97
C GLY A 122 2.45 13.79 -21.92
N GLY A 123 1.25 13.22 -22.01
CA GLY A 123 0.17 13.69 -22.88
C GLY A 123 0.36 13.48 -24.39
N THR A 124 1.47 12.89 -24.84
CA THR A 124 1.75 12.58 -26.26
C THR A 124 1.87 11.08 -26.48
N CYS A 125 1.37 10.58 -27.62
CA CYS A 125 1.50 9.18 -27.97
C CYS A 125 2.89 8.88 -28.52
N ARG A 126 3.55 7.91 -27.90
CA ARG A 126 4.79 7.33 -28.42
C ARG A 126 4.46 6.01 -29.10
N CYS A 127 4.65 5.97 -30.41
CA CYS A 127 4.31 4.83 -31.24
C CYS A 127 5.35 3.72 -31.18
N GLU A 128 4.88 2.48 -31.31
CA GLU A 128 5.69 1.30 -31.55
C GLU A 128 6.41 1.39 -32.90
N GLU A 129 7.49 0.62 -33.06
CA GLU A 129 8.24 0.56 -34.32
C GLU A 129 7.32 0.10 -35.47
N GLY A 130 7.35 0.83 -36.59
CA GLY A 130 6.46 0.57 -37.72
C GLY A 130 5.11 1.28 -37.64
N TRP A 131 4.84 2.07 -36.59
CA TRP A 131 3.67 2.92 -36.44
C TRP A 131 4.05 4.40 -36.31
N THR A 132 3.15 5.27 -36.74
CA THR A 132 3.32 6.72 -36.76
C THR A 132 1.97 7.44 -36.66
N GLY A 133 2.03 8.76 -36.65
CA GLY A 133 0.88 9.64 -36.49
C GLY A 133 0.59 9.96 -35.02
N PRO A 134 -0.25 10.99 -34.76
CA PRO A 134 -0.53 11.47 -33.40
C PRO A 134 -1.23 10.42 -32.53
N ALA A 135 -1.96 9.49 -33.13
CA ALA A 135 -2.70 8.41 -32.46
C ALA A 135 -2.08 7.02 -32.69
N CYS A 136 -0.87 6.94 -33.25
CA CYS A 136 -0.16 5.69 -33.56
C CYS A 136 -0.98 4.66 -34.37
N ASN A 137 -1.91 5.14 -35.19
CA ASN A 137 -2.83 4.32 -35.99
C ASN A 137 -2.45 4.30 -37.48
N GLN A 138 -1.29 4.85 -37.85
CA GLN A 138 -0.79 4.86 -39.21
C GLN A 138 0.45 3.98 -39.30
N ARG A 139 0.55 3.13 -40.33
CA ARG A 139 1.76 2.34 -40.55
C ARG A 139 2.88 3.20 -41.14
N ALA A 140 4.03 3.18 -40.49
CA ALA A 140 5.23 3.86 -40.94
C ALA A 140 5.75 3.20 -42.23
N CYS A 141 6.05 4.01 -43.23
CA CYS A 141 6.77 3.54 -44.41
C CYS A 141 8.28 3.61 -44.18
N HIS A 142 9.02 2.78 -44.92
CA HIS A 142 10.47 2.83 -44.94
C HIS A 142 10.94 4.27 -45.27
N PRO A 143 11.99 4.82 -44.63
CA PRO A 143 12.43 6.19 -44.84
C PRO A 143 12.70 6.54 -46.32
N ARG A 144 13.27 5.60 -47.08
CA ARG A 144 13.50 5.74 -48.53
C ARG A 144 12.22 5.86 -49.37
N CYS A 145 11.06 5.56 -48.82
CA CYS A 145 9.80 5.77 -49.54
C CYS A 145 9.53 7.25 -49.75
N ALA A 146 9.87 8.11 -48.78
CA ALA A 146 9.68 9.55 -48.90
C ALA A 146 10.45 10.17 -50.08
N GLU A 147 11.55 9.54 -50.50
CA GLU A 147 12.39 9.98 -51.62
C GLU A 147 11.94 9.43 -52.97
N HIS A 148 11.19 8.31 -52.99
CA HIS A 148 10.95 7.52 -54.20
C HIS A 148 9.48 7.15 -54.46
N GLY A 149 8.54 7.60 -53.62
CA GLY A 149 7.14 7.26 -53.77
C GLY A 149 6.22 7.90 -52.74
N THR A 150 4.97 7.44 -52.75
CA THR A 150 3.95 7.83 -51.78
C THR A 150 3.72 6.69 -50.79
N CYS A 151 3.71 7.01 -49.49
CA CYS A 151 3.34 6.06 -48.46
C CYS A 151 1.81 5.89 -48.42
N LYS A 152 1.32 4.66 -48.59
CA LYS A 152 -0.07 4.29 -48.31
C LYS A 152 -0.13 3.03 -47.44
N ASP A 153 -0.63 3.19 -46.22
CA ASP A 153 -0.84 2.09 -45.26
C ASP A 153 0.41 1.22 -44.99
N GLY A 154 1.58 1.86 -44.89
CA GLY A 154 2.87 1.18 -44.69
C GLY A 154 3.47 0.57 -45.96
N LYS A 155 2.78 0.67 -47.11
CA LYS A 155 3.30 0.27 -48.41
C LYS A 155 3.79 1.48 -49.19
N CYS A 156 4.98 1.35 -49.77
CA CYS A 156 5.48 2.38 -50.67
C CYS A 156 4.92 2.17 -52.08
N GLU A 157 4.15 3.13 -52.56
CA GLU A 157 3.76 3.23 -53.97
C GLU A 157 4.78 4.09 -54.70
N CYS A 158 5.73 3.44 -55.38
CA CYS A 158 6.77 4.15 -56.13
C CYS A 158 6.17 4.91 -57.31
N SER A 159 6.52 6.19 -57.44
CA SER A 159 6.28 6.98 -58.65
C SER A 159 7.38 6.65 -59.66
N GLN A 160 7.00 6.10 -60.81
CA GLN A 160 7.90 5.83 -61.94
C GLN A 160 8.46 7.12 -62.55
#